data_AF-A0A3A8J7X1-F1
#
_entry.id   AF-A0A3A8J7X1-F1
#
_cell.length_a   1.000
_cell.length_b   1.000
_cell.length_c   1.000
_cell.angle_alpha   90.00
_cell.angle_beta   90.00
_cell.angle_gamma   90.00
#
_symmetry.space_group_name_H-M   'P 1'
#
loop_
_entity.id
_entity.type
_entity.pdbx_description
1 polymer ?
#
loop_
_entity_poly.entity_id
_entity_poly.type
_entity_poly.pdbx_seq_one_letter_code
_entity_poly.pdbx_strand_id
1 'polypeptide(L)'
;MDPGGLAVFKTLVGVAIPLAAFATGLETSRRVKLRWLWHQPALLLRSLLAVVVLVPLWALLVLAVSKQPGMVENGLLISVFAMGMGPPATLQRARKPEQEVAYTLGLNITLLALAIGVLPAAIALHGALVGGTLSLAPEKVAALVLSRVFIPLAAGLCLARFVPKVAARIAHFAGSFVTGVMLAAAVLVLFLAWRPLLALGARAWLTSVAIVLPAVAVGYLLGGPHRETRSVLAAFTALRFPALAFLILAQTAYGRSATPVVLMYVLTSLAVVGLTEALRKAWTKRHRLPPREVQHGEEAEAF
;
A
#
# COMPACT_ATOMS: atom_id res chain seq x y z
N MET A 1 2.92 1.71 -24.34
CA MET A 1 4.24 1.36 -23.79
C MET A 1 4.87 0.42 -24.79
N ASP A 2 6.03 0.78 -25.30
CA ASP A 2 6.85 -0.10 -26.14
C ASP A 2 7.27 -1.36 -25.35
N PRO A 3 7.58 -2.48 -26.02
CA PRO A 3 7.94 -3.72 -25.33
C PRO A 3 9.15 -3.57 -24.38
N GLY A 4 10.12 -2.73 -24.75
CA GLY A 4 11.32 -2.44 -23.96
C GLY A 4 10.99 -1.71 -22.67
N GLY A 5 10.21 -0.63 -22.76
CA GLY A 5 9.74 0.11 -21.60
C GLY A 5 8.98 -0.75 -20.58
N LEU A 6 8.08 -1.62 -21.06
CA LEU A 6 7.33 -2.54 -20.20
C LEU A 6 8.25 -3.54 -19.48
N ALA A 7 9.29 -4.03 -20.15
CA ALA A 7 10.28 -4.92 -19.55
C ALA A 7 11.06 -4.22 -18.44
N VAL A 8 11.54 -3.00 -18.68
CA VAL A 8 12.27 -2.20 -17.66
C VAL A 8 11.40 -1.94 -16.44
N PHE A 9 10.15 -1.54 -16.64
CA PHE A 9 9.22 -1.33 -15.53
C PHE A 9 8.95 -2.61 -14.74
N LYS A 10 8.69 -3.74 -15.42
CA LYS A 10 8.49 -5.04 -14.77
C LYS A 10 9.72 -5.44 -13.94
N THR A 11 10.92 -5.22 -14.46
CA THR A 11 12.17 -5.48 -13.74
C THR A 11 12.31 -4.57 -12.52
N LEU A 12 12.07 -3.26 -12.68
CA LEU A 12 12.13 -2.29 -11.58
C LEU A 12 11.15 -2.64 -10.47
N VAL A 13 9.87 -2.88 -10.79
CA VAL A 13 8.86 -3.29 -9.82
C VAL A 13 9.22 -4.65 -9.20
N GLY A 14 9.70 -5.58 -10.01
CA GLY A 14 10.14 -6.90 -9.58
C GLY A 14 11.29 -6.86 -8.57
N VAL A 15 12.17 -5.87 -8.64
CA VAL A 15 13.28 -5.66 -7.69
C VAL A 15 12.84 -4.82 -6.49
N ALA A 16 12.07 -3.76 -6.74
CA ALA A 16 11.69 -2.80 -5.71
C ALA A 16 10.76 -3.38 -4.66
N ILE A 17 9.88 -4.31 -5.04
CA ILE A 17 8.95 -4.98 -4.13
C ILE A 17 9.68 -5.85 -3.09
N PRO A 18 10.53 -6.82 -3.49
CA PRO A 18 11.36 -7.58 -2.56
C PRO A 18 12.22 -6.69 -1.68
N LEU A 19 12.79 -5.63 -2.26
CA LEU A 19 13.64 -4.72 -1.51
C LEU A 19 12.85 -3.93 -0.47
N ALA A 20 11.65 -3.46 -0.81
CA ALA A 20 10.75 -2.81 0.14
C ALA A 20 10.31 -3.77 1.25
N ALA A 21 10.01 -5.03 0.92
CA ALA A 21 9.68 -6.06 1.90
C ALA A 21 10.86 -6.37 2.84
N PHE A 22 12.07 -6.49 2.29
CA PHE A 22 13.30 -6.67 3.05
C PHE A 22 13.58 -5.47 3.97
N ALA A 23 13.50 -4.24 3.44
CA ALA A 23 13.66 -3.02 4.21
C ALA A 23 12.64 -2.92 5.35
N THR A 24 11.38 -3.29 5.08
CA THR A 24 10.33 -3.35 6.11
C THR A 24 10.67 -4.37 7.19
N GLY A 25 11.24 -5.53 6.82
CA GLY A 25 11.75 -6.51 7.79
C GLY A 25 12.90 -5.97 8.65
N LEU A 26 13.82 -5.19 8.06
CA LEU A 26 14.96 -4.59 8.75
C LEU A 26 14.57 -3.53 9.78
N GLU A 27 13.45 -2.82 9.58
CA GLU A 27 12.93 -1.83 10.52
C GLU A 27 12.43 -2.47 11.84
N THR A 28 12.39 -3.79 11.93
CA THR A 28 11.97 -4.49 13.13
C THR A 28 13.03 -4.38 14.23
N SER A 29 12.77 -3.59 15.27
CA SER A 29 13.57 -3.65 16.51
C SER A 29 13.34 -5.00 17.22
N ARG A 30 14.34 -5.49 17.98
CA ARG A 30 14.22 -6.71 18.83
C ARG A 30 13.01 -6.67 19.78
N ARG A 31 12.47 -5.47 20.07
CA ARG A 31 11.32 -5.26 20.97
C ARG A 31 9.96 -5.32 20.27
N VAL A 32 9.91 -5.31 18.94
CA VAL A 32 8.64 -5.34 18.20
C VAL A 32 7.96 -6.69 18.39
N LYS A 33 6.78 -6.65 19.01
CA LYS A 33 5.93 -7.83 19.18
C LYS A 33 5.16 -8.07 17.88
N LEU A 34 5.67 -8.91 16.98
CA LEU A 34 4.97 -9.25 15.72
C LEU A 34 3.54 -9.74 15.96
N ARG A 35 3.31 -10.40 17.10
CA ARG A 35 1.99 -10.91 17.45
C ARG A 35 1.01 -9.87 17.99
N TRP A 36 1.44 -8.61 18.12
CA TRP A 36 0.66 -7.56 18.79
C TRP A 36 -0.72 -7.34 18.15
N LEU A 37 -0.82 -7.30 16.82
CA LEU A 37 -2.09 -7.08 16.15
C LEU A 37 -3.10 -8.22 16.38
N TRP A 38 -2.65 -9.49 16.40
CA TRP A 38 -3.54 -10.63 16.69
C TRP A 38 -4.03 -10.66 18.15
N HIS A 39 -3.39 -9.91 19.06
CA HIS A 39 -3.90 -9.68 20.42
C HIS A 39 -4.84 -8.45 20.50
N GLN A 40 -5.06 -7.74 19.40
CA GLN A 40 -5.96 -6.58 19.29
C GLN A 40 -7.10 -6.91 18.31
N PRO A 41 -8.00 -7.86 18.67
CA PRO A 41 -8.97 -8.43 17.73
C PRO A 41 -9.92 -7.38 17.15
N ALA A 42 -10.34 -6.39 17.94
CA ALA A 42 -11.20 -5.31 17.46
C ALA A 42 -10.53 -4.47 16.36
N LEU A 43 -9.24 -4.13 16.52
CA LEU A 43 -8.49 -3.39 15.51
C LEU A 43 -8.25 -4.25 14.27
N LEU A 44 -7.90 -5.52 14.44
CA LEU A 44 -7.71 -6.46 13.34
C LEU A 44 -9.01 -6.61 12.52
N LEU A 45 -10.14 -6.87 13.17
CA LEU A 45 -11.44 -7.01 12.51
C LEU A 45 -11.83 -5.75 11.74
N ARG A 46 -11.67 -4.56 12.34
CA ARG A 46 -11.90 -3.27 11.66
C ARG A 46 -10.99 -3.10 10.44
N SER A 47 -9.73 -3.52 10.55
CA SER A 47 -8.76 -3.45 9.46
C SER A 47 -9.14 -4.37 8.30
N LEU A 48 -9.51 -5.62 8.60
CA LEU A 48 -9.96 -6.59 7.61
C LEU A 48 -11.28 -6.15 6.96
N LEU A 49 -12.25 -5.68 7.76
CA LEU A 49 -13.50 -5.13 7.27
C LEU A 49 -13.26 -3.97 6.29
N ALA A 50 -12.37 -3.04 6.64
CA ALA A 50 -12.01 -1.92 5.76
C ALA A 50 -11.42 -2.41 4.41
N VAL A 51 -10.38 -3.24 4.46
CA VAL A 51 -9.58 -3.59 3.28
C VAL A 51 -10.26 -4.62 2.37
N VAL A 52 -10.89 -5.64 2.98
CA VAL A 52 -11.42 -6.83 2.30
C VAL A 52 -12.89 -6.65 1.90
N VAL A 53 -13.65 -5.84 2.63
CA VAL A 53 -15.11 -5.72 2.43
C VAL A 53 -15.49 -4.31 1.99
N LEU A 54 -15.29 -3.30 2.84
CA LEU A 54 -15.83 -1.96 2.60
C LEU A 54 -15.24 -1.30 1.34
N VAL A 55 -13.92 -1.35 1.17
CA VAL A 55 -13.29 -0.73 -0.01
C VAL A 55 -13.66 -1.45 -1.32
N PRO A 56 -13.61 -2.80 -1.41
CA PRO A 56 -14.09 -3.49 -2.60
C PRO A 56 -15.56 -3.25 -2.91
N LEU A 57 -16.45 -3.25 -1.91
CA LEU A 57 -17.87 -2.93 -2.11
C LEU A 57 -18.07 -1.49 -2.60
N TRP A 58 -17.33 -0.53 -2.04
CA TRP A 58 -17.35 0.85 -2.50
C TRP A 58 -16.86 0.97 -3.95
N ALA A 59 -15.78 0.28 -4.30
CA ALA A 59 -15.26 0.28 -5.66
C ALA A 59 -16.27 -0.27 -6.65
N LEU A 60 -16.95 -1.37 -6.32
CA LEU A 60 -18.03 -1.95 -7.13
C LEU A 60 -19.17 -0.95 -7.33
N LEU A 61 -19.60 -0.26 -6.27
CA LEU A 61 -20.64 0.76 -6.37
C LEU A 61 -20.23 1.91 -7.29
N VAL A 62 -19.02 2.45 -7.12
CA VAL A 62 -18.50 3.54 -7.96
C VAL A 62 -18.40 3.10 -9.42
N LEU A 63 -17.96 1.89 -9.69
CA LEU A 63 -17.86 1.36 -11.05
C LEU A 63 -19.22 1.15 -11.70
N ALA A 64 -20.19 0.61 -10.95
CA ALA A 64 -21.56 0.44 -11.43
C ALA A 64 -22.22 1.78 -11.82
N VAL A 65 -22.01 2.84 -11.03
CA VAL A 65 -22.55 4.18 -11.32
C VAL A 65 -21.77 4.88 -12.43
N SER A 66 -20.44 4.72 -12.46
CA SER A 66 -19.58 5.43 -13.40
C SER A 66 -19.58 4.85 -14.81
N LYS A 67 -20.19 3.68 -15.07
CA LYS A 67 -20.37 3.05 -16.40
C LYS A 67 -19.12 3.18 -17.27
N GLN A 68 -18.00 2.69 -16.77
CA GLN A 68 -16.72 2.76 -17.47
C GLN A 68 -16.67 1.73 -18.61
N PRO A 69 -15.82 1.95 -19.64
CA PRO A 69 -15.51 0.90 -20.59
C PRO A 69 -14.94 -0.33 -19.86
N GLY A 70 -15.30 -1.54 -20.30
CA GLY A 70 -14.94 -2.78 -19.61
C GLY A 70 -13.44 -2.94 -19.32
N MET A 71 -12.56 -2.37 -20.16
CA MET A 71 -11.11 -2.34 -19.90
C MET A 71 -10.74 -1.56 -18.62
N VAL A 72 -11.34 -0.37 -18.42
CA VAL A 72 -11.09 0.49 -17.26
C VAL A 72 -11.74 -0.10 -16.01
N GLU A 73 -12.96 -0.60 -16.14
CA GLU A 73 -13.67 -1.27 -15.06
C GLU A 73 -12.88 -2.48 -14.53
N ASN A 74 -12.52 -3.42 -15.40
CA ASN A 74 -11.78 -4.62 -15.01
C ASN A 74 -10.40 -4.27 -14.44
N GLY A 75 -9.70 -3.30 -15.04
CA GLY A 75 -8.39 -2.87 -14.54
C GLY A 75 -8.47 -2.25 -13.13
N LEU A 76 -9.51 -1.46 -12.84
CA LEU A 76 -9.75 -0.89 -11.51
C LEU A 76 -10.15 -1.97 -10.50
N LEU A 77 -11.04 -2.91 -10.88
CA LEU A 77 -11.40 -4.05 -10.03
C LEU A 77 -10.18 -4.87 -9.65
N ILE A 78 -9.38 -5.28 -10.63
CA ILE A 78 -8.13 -6.02 -10.42
C ILE A 78 -7.21 -5.25 -9.46
N SER A 79 -7.08 -3.94 -9.64
CA SER A 79 -6.24 -3.10 -8.77
C SER A 79 -6.74 -3.07 -7.33
N VAL A 80 -8.06 -2.98 -7.13
CA VAL A 80 -8.67 -2.96 -5.79
C VAL A 80 -8.54 -4.33 -5.12
N PHE A 81 -8.81 -5.43 -5.83
CA PHE A 81 -8.71 -6.78 -5.25
C PHE A 81 -7.27 -7.25 -5.01
N ALA A 82 -6.27 -6.61 -5.60
CA ALA A 82 -4.85 -6.88 -5.35
C ALA A 82 -4.42 -6.40 -3.94
N MET A 83 -4.93 -7.05 -2.91
CA MET A 83 -4.74 -6.66 -1.51
C MET A 83 -3.29 -6.87 -1.04
N GLY A 84 -2.90 -6.06 -0.06
CA GLY A 84 -1.60 -6.14 0.60
C GLY A 84 -0.65 -5.04 0.15
N MET A 85 0.56 -5.09 0.71
CA MET A 85 1.60 -4.06 0.65
C MET A 85 1.22 -2.78 1.39
N GLY A 86 1.86 -2.55 2.53
CA GLY A 86 1.72 -1.34 3.31
C GLY A 86 2.31 -0.10 2.63
N PRO A 87 2.19 1.08 3.28
CA PRO A 87 2.74 2.32 2.75
C PRO A 87 4.21 2.11 2.33
N PRO A 88 4.62 2.52 1.11
CA PRO A 88 6.02 2.46 0.71
C PRO A 88 6.89 3.20 1.73
N ALA A 89 8.16 2.79 1.84
CA ALA A 89 9.15 3.44 2.71
C ALA A 89 9.21 4.97 2.53
N THR A 90 8.78 5.47 1.38
CA THR A 90 8.67 6.90 1.03
C THR A 90 7.74 7.69 1.96
N LEU A 91 6.65 7.06 2.44
CA LEU A 91 5.67 7.68 3.35
C LEU A 91 6.04 7.49 4.82
N GLN A 92 7.07 6.69 5.06
CA GLN A 92 7.48 6.26 6.37
C GLN A 92 8.45 7.28 6.99
N ARG A 93 8.26 7.57 8.27
CA ARG A 93 9.08 8.55 9.00
C ARG A 93 10.41 7.92 9.41
N ALA A 94 11.47 8.74 9.48
CA ALA A 94 12.81 8.29 9.89
C ALA A 94 12.86 7.67 11.30
N ARG A 95 11.89 7.97 12.18
CA ARG A 95 11.65 7.27 13.44
C ARG A 95 10.16 6.96 13.57
N LYS A 96 9.82 5.68 13.68
CA LYS A 96 8.45 5.22 13.92
C LYS A 96 8.27 4.74 15.35
N PRO A 97 7.12 4.99 15.96
CA PRO A 97 6.71 4.29 17.17
C PRO A 97 6.68 2.78 16.94
N GLU A 98 7.12 2.00 17.93
CA GLU A 98 7.18 0.53 17.83
C GLU A 98 5.81 -0.09 17.49
N GLN A 99 4.72 0.53 17.99
CA GLN A 99 3.34 0.11 17.70
C GLN A 99 2.97 0.29 16.23
N GLU A 100 3.45 1.36 15.57
CA GLU A 100 3.22 1.59 14.14
C GLU A 100 3.89 0.50 13.29
N VAL A 101 5.12 0.15 13.65
CA VAL A 101 5.89 -0.93 13.00
C VAL A 101 5.21 -2.28 13.20
N ALA A 102 4.83 -2.60 14.45
CA ALA A 102 4.14 -3.85 14.79
C ALA A 102 2.81 -3.98 14.03
N TYR A 103 2.03 -2.90 13.94
CA TYR A 103 0.77 -2.87 13.22
C TYR A 103 0.95 -3.02 11.71
N THR A 104 1.91 -2.28 11.13
CA THR A 104 2.23 -2.35 9.70
C THR A 104 2.64 -3.77 9.29
N LEU A 105 3.55 -4.39 10.05
CA LEU A 105 4.03 -5.75 9.78
C LEU A 105 2.91 -6.78 9.95
N GLY A 106 2.20 -6.75 11.09
CA GLY A 106 1.13 -7.70 11.37
C GLY A 106 0.00 -7.62 10.35
N LEU A 107 -0.39 -6.40 9.96
CA LEU A 107 -1.43 -6.18 8.95
C LEU A 107 -0.96 -6.64 7.57
N ASN A 108 0.26 -6.31 7.16
CA ASN A 108 0.79 -6.75 5.86
C ASN A 108 0.84 -8.27 5.76
N ILE A 109 1.36 -8.95 6.78
CA ILE A 109 1.45 -10.42 6.82
C ILE A 109 0.03 -11.02 6.74
N THR A 110 -0.91 -10.49 7.52
CA THR A 110 -2.29 -10.98 7.52
C THR A 110 -2.96 -10.82 6.17
N LEU A 111 -2.86 -9.62 5.57
CA LEU A 111 -3.49 -9.34 4.28
C LEU A 111 -2.88 -10.16 3.14
N LEU A 112 -1.56 -10.35 3.14
CA LEU A 112 -0.88 -11.17 2.14
C LEU A 112 -1.20 -12.65 2.28
N ALA A 113 -1.29 -13.16 3.52
CA ALA A 113 -1.75 -14.53 3.76
C ALA A 113 -3.20 -14.72 3.29
N LEU A 114 -4.07 -13.75 3.59
CA LEU A 114 -5.46 -13.77 3.18
C LEU A 114 -5.63 -13.66 1.65
N ALA A 115 -4.76 -12.88 0.99
CA ALA A 115 -4.78 -12.71 -0.47
C ALA A 115 -4.58 -14.04 -1.22
N ILE A 116 -3.86 -15.02 -0.64
CA ILE A 116 -3.67 -16.34 -1.25
C ILE A 116 -5.01 -17.05 -1.49
N GLY A 117 -5.98 -16.90 -0.56
CA GLY A 117 -7.31 -17.51 -0.70
C GLY A 117 -8.35 -16.56 -1.29
N VAL A 118 -8.39 -15.31 -0.80
CA VAL A 118 -9.44 -14.36 -1.19
C VAL A 118 -9.31 -13.91 -2.64
N LEU A 119 -8.08 -13.79 -3.17
CA LEU A 119 -7.90 -13.31 -4.54
C LEU A 119 -8.38 -14.34 -5.58
N PRO A 120 -7.99 -15.63 -5.51
CA PRO A 120 -8.60 -16.67 -6.33
C PRO A 120 -10.13 -16.74 -6.17
N ALA A 121 -10.63 -16.66 -4.94
CA ALA A 121 -12.07 -16.72 -4.67
C ALA A 121 -12.83 -15.54 -5.31
N ALA A 122 -12.30 -14.32 -5.22
CA ALA A 122 -12.89 -13.14 -5.83
C ALA A 122 -12.92 -13.25 -7.37
N ILE A 123 -11.86 -13.79 -7.96
CA ILE A 123 -11.79 -14.02 -9.42
C ILE A 123 -12.77 -15.12 -9.84
N ALA A 124 -12.85 -16.22 -9.10
CA ALA A 124 -13.79 -17.29 -9.37
C ALA A 124 -15.25 -16.81 -9.26
N LEU A 125 -15.57 -16.02 -8.23
CA LEU A 125 -16.89 -15.41 -8.06
C LEU A 125 -17.22 -14.47 -9.22
N HIS A 126 -16.30 -13.59 -9.60
CA HIS A 126 -16.48 -12.72 -10.75
C HIS A 126 -16.67 -13.51 -12.06
N GLY A 127 -15.88 -14.57 -12.26
CA GLY A 127 -16.02 -15.48 -13.40
C GLY A 127 -17.40 -16.15 -13.44
N ALA A 128 -17.89 -16.63 -12.31
CA ALA A 128 -19.22 -17.24 -12.20
C ALA A 128 -20.35 -16.26 -12.51
N LEU A 129 -20.24 -15.00 -12.08
CA LEU A 129 -21.26 -13.97 -12.31
C LEU A 129 -21.26 -13.44 -13.75
N VAL A 130 -20.11 -13.40 -14.41
CA VAL A 130 -19.93 -12.77 -15.74
C VAL A 130 -19.74 -13.82 -16.86
N GLY A 131 -19.81 -15.12 -16.54
CA GLY A 131 -19.67 -16.22 -17.50
C GLY A 131 -18.24 -16.41 -18.04
N GLY A 132 -17.23 -15.93 -17.32
CA GLY A 132 -15.82 -16.00 -17.71
C GLY A 132 -15.12 -17.26 -17.20
N THR A 133 -14.23 -17.84 -18.00
CA THR A 133 -13.37 -18.99 -17.62
C THR A 133 -12.07 -18.57 -16.93
N LEU A 134 -11.99 -17.33 -16.44
CA LEU A 134 -10.79 -16.81 -15.80
C LEU A 134 -10.58 -17.52 -14.45
N SER A 135 -9.55 -18.35 -14.38
CA SER A 135 -9.12 -19.00 -13.14
C SER A 135 -7.72 -18.52 -12.76
N LEU A 136 -7.57 -18.10 -11.50
CA LEU A 136 -6.27 -17.79 -10.92
C LEU A 136 -5.95 -18.86 -9.89
N ALA A 137 -4.99 -19.73 -10.24
CA ALA A 137 -4.49 -20.78 -9.35
C ALA A 137 -3.93 -20.16 -8.05
N PRO A 138 -4.43 -20.56 -6.86
CA PRO A 138 -3.93 -20.08 -5.57
C PRO A 138 -2.41 -20.24 -5.42
N GLU A 139 -1.84 -21.27 -6.03
CA GLU A 139 -0.41 -21.59 -6.02
C GLU A 139 0.41 -20.49 -6.70
N LYS A 140 -0.10 -19.85 -7.76
CA LYS A 140 0.58 -18.74 -8.43
C LYS A 140 0.61 -17.50 -7.52
N VAL A 141 -0.48 -17.24 -6.81
CA VAL A 141 -0.58 -16.15 -5.83
C VAL A 141 0.38 -16.42 -4.66
N ALA A 142 0.34 -17.63 -4.11
CA ALA A 142 1.21 -18.07 -3.04
C ALA A 142 2.68 -17.97 -3.43
N ALA A 143 3.07 -18.49 -4.61
CA ALA A 143 4.43 -18.43 -5.10
C ALA A 143 4.92 -16.99 -5.26
N LEU A 144 4.08 -16.09 -5.77
CA LEU A 144 4.44 -14.67 -5.90
C LEU A 144 4.58 -13.99 -4.54
N VAL A 145 3.62 -14.17 -3.63
CA VAL A 145 3.65 -13.58 -2.28
C VAL A 145 4.85 -14.11 -1.49
N LEU A 146 5.10 -15.41 -1.54
CA LEU A 146 6.18 -16.06 -0.80
C LEU A 146 7.54 -15.59 -1.32
N SER A 147 7.75 -15.63 -2.64
CA SER A 147 9.02 -15.25 -3.27
C SER A 147 9.31 -13.75 -3.22
N ARG A 148 8.31 -12.90 -3.46
CA ARG A 148 8.50 -11.45 -3.58
C ARG A 148 8.32 -10.69 -2.28
N VAL A 149 7.66 -11.27 -1.29
CA VAL A 149 7.36 -10.56 -0.04
C VAL A 149 7.81 -11.32 1.19
N PHE A 150 7.32 -12.53 1.44
CA PHE A 150 7.61 -13.22 2.70
C PHE A 150 9.07 -13.63 2.84
N ILE A 151 9.71 -14.17 1.80
CA ILE A 151 11.14 -14.52 1.85
C ILE A 151 12.01 -13.28 2.12
N PRO A 152 11.89 -12.17 1.35
CA PRO A 152 12.65 -10.96 1.64
C PRO A 152 12.33 -10.36 3.02
N LEU A 153 11.06 -10.32 3.42
CA LEU A 153 10.64 -9.83 4.73
C LEU A 153 11.25 -10.67 5.87
N ALA A 154 11.20 -12.00 5.76
CA ALA A 154 11.79 -12.92 6.72
C ALA A 154 13.31 -12.77 6.78
N ALA A 155 13.98 -12.60 5.64
CA ALA A 155 15.42 -12.32 5.59
C ALA A 155 15.77 -11.00 6.30
N GLY A 156 15.00 -9.94 6.07
CA GLY A 156 15.16 -8.66 6.76
C GLY A 156 14.95 -8.79 8.27
N LEU A 157 13.90 -9.50 8.67
CA LEU A 157 13.59 -9.77 10.08
C LEU A 157 14.69 -10.59 10.78
N CYS A 158 15.20 -11.63 10.11
CA CYS A 158 16.31 -12.44 10.62
C CYS A 158 17.56 -11.57 10.80
N LEU A 159 17.92 -10.75 9.82
CA LEU A 159 19.07 -9.87 9.92
C LEU A 159 18.92 -8.85 11.06
N ALA A 160 17.73 -8.28 11.23
CA ALA A 160 17.42 -7.37 12.34
C ALA A 160 17.52 -8.04 13.71
N ARG A 161 17.12 -9.32 13.81
CA ARG A 161 17.19 -10.09 15.05
C ARG A 161 18.62 -10.47 15.42
N PHE A 162 19.37 -11.02 14.47
CA PHE A 162 20.70 -11.57 14.73
C PHE A 162 21.81 -10.50 14.75
N VAL A 163 21.75 -9.51 13.85
CA VAL A 163 22.82 -8.52 13.68
C VAL A 163 22.25 -7.08 13.66
N PRO A 164 21.70 -6.58 14.78
CA PRO A 164 20.91 -5.34 14.81
C PRO A 164 21.70 -4.08 14.40
N LYS A 165 23.02 -4.04 14.68
CA LYS A 165 23.88 -2.91 14.25
C LYS A 165 23.99 -2.81 12.74
N VAL A 166 24.11 -3.95 12.05
CA VAL A 166 24.17 -4.01 10.59
C VAL A 166 22.80 -3.71 10.00
N ALA A 167 21.74 -4.27 10.58
CA ALA A 167 20.37 -4.00 10.14
C ALA A 167 20.00 -2.52 10.24
N ALA A 168 20.38 -1.82 11.31
CA ALA A 168 20.13 -0.38 11.44
C ALA A 168 20.86 0.44 10.36
N ARG A 169 22.10 0.07 10.02
CA ARG A 169 22.87 0.73 8.95
C ARG A 169 22.23 0.47 7.58
N ILE A 170 21.86 -0.77 7.29
CA ILE A 170 21.21 -1.12 6.01
C ILE A 170 19.82 -0.48 5.92
N ALA A 171 19.02 -0.51 6.99
CA ALA A 171 17.69 0.10 7.02
C ALA A 171 17.72 1.58 6.66
N HIS A 172 18.72 2.32 7.17
CA HIS A 172 18.90 3.74 6.85
C HIS A 172 19.10 3.99 5.34
N PHE A 173 19.95 3.20 4.69
CA PHE A 173 20.17 3.31 3.24
C PHE A 173 19.03 2.73 2.42
N ALA A 174 18.47 1.59 2.85
CA ALA A 174 17.41 0.89 2.15
C ALA A 174 16.13 1.71 2.08
N GLY A 175 15.77 2.45 3.15
CA GLY A 175 14.59 3.32 3.14
C GLY A 175 14.68 4.42 2.06
N SER A 176 15.80 5.14 2.02
CA SER A 176 16.05 6.18 1.01
C SER A 176 16.18 5.60 -0.40
N PHE A 177 16.82 4.43 -0.54
CA PHE A 177 16.98 3.77 -1.82
C PHE A 177 15.66 3.24 -2.38
N VAL A 178 14.85 2.53 -1.58
CA VAL A 178 13.49 2.10 -1.97
C VAL A 178 12.64 3.29 -2.37
N THR A 179 12.80 4.41 -1.66
CA THR A 179 12.13 5.68 -2.00
C THR A 179 12.55 6.19 -3.36
N GLY A 180 13.86 6.28 -3.62
CA GLY A 180 14.41 6.68 -4.91
C GLY A 180 13.94 5.77 -6.04
N VAL A 181 13.96 4.45 -5.84
CA VAL A 181 13.52 3.46 -6.84
C VAL A 181 12.02 3.58 -7.12
N MET A 182 11.18 3.76 -6.10
CA MET A 182 9.73 3.97 -6.28
C MET A 182 9.44 5.27 -7.04
N LEU A 183 10.14 6.35 -6.70
CA LEU A 183 10.01 7.63 -7.41
C LEU A 183 10.47 7.49 -8.87
N ALA A 184 11.64 6.86 -9.09
CA ALA A 184 12.16 6.60 -10.42
C ALA A 184 11.21 5.73 -11.24
N ALA A 185 10.61 4.69 -10.64
CA ALA A 185 9.61 3.86 -11.29
C ALA A 185 8.35 4.67 -11.66
N ALA A 186 7.87 5.54 -10.78
CA ALA A 186 6.74 6.42 -11.07
C ALA A 186 7.03 7.41 -12.19
N VAL A 187 8.20 8.07 -12.15
CA VAL A 187 8.66 8.98 -13.22
C VAL A 187 8.82 8.24 -14.54
N LEU A 188 9.41 7.05 -14.52
CA LEU A 188 9.57 6.22 -15.71
C LEU A 188 8.22 5.78 -16.28
N VAL A 189 7.26 5.42 -15.43
CA VAL A 189 5.88 5.13 -15.84
C VAL A 189 5.25 6.34 -16.52
N LEU A 190 5.36 7.52 -15.94
CA LEU A 190 4.86 8.74 -16.55
C LEU A 190 5.54 8.97 -17.90
N PHE A 191 6.86 8.88 -17.98
CA PHE A 191 7.60 9.09 -19.22
C PHE A 191 7.24 8.08 -20.34
N LEU A 192 7.13 6.78 -20.01
CA LEU A 192 6.90 5.72 -21.00
C LEU A 192 5.42 5.44 -21.30
N ALA A 193 4.53 5.77 -20.37
CA ALA A 193 3.11 5.47 -20.45
C ALA A 193 2.21 6.71 -20.47
N TRP A 194 2.74 7.94 -20.56
CA TRP A 194 1.91 9.15 -20.57
C TRP A 194 0.82 9.12 -21.64
N ARG A 195 1.14 8.70 -22.88
CA ARG A 195 0.14 8.59 -23.96
C ARG A 195 -0.99 7.61 -23.63
N PRO A 196 -0.72 6.33 -23.30
CA PRO A 196 -1.75 5.41 -22.83
C PRO A 196 -2.53 5.92 -21.61
N LEU A 197 -1.87 6.58 -20.65
CA LEU A 197 -2.49 7.12 -19.45
C LEU A 197 -3.43 8.28 -19.74
N LEU A 198 -3.08 9.17 -20.67
CA LEU A 198 -3.95 10.25 -21.15
C LEU A 198 -5.12 9.70 -21.96
N ALA A 199 -4.89 8.65 -22.75
CA ALA A 199 -5.92 8.01 -23.56
C ALA A 199 -7.04 7.35 -22.74
N LEU A 200 -6.81 7.05 -21.45
CA LEU A 200 -7.87 6.58 -20.54
C LEU A 200 -8.96 7.63 -20.30
N GLY A 201 -8.64 8.91 -20.51
CA GLY A 201 -9.56 10.03 -20.36
C GLY A 201 -9.83 10.45 -18.90
N ALA A 202 -10.30 11.69 -18.73
CA ALA A 202 -10.54 12.29 -17.41
C ALA A 202 -11.54 11.49 -16.55
N ARG A 203 -12.54 10.86 -17.18
CA ARG A 203 -13.55 10.07 -16.48
C ARG A 203 -12.93 8.87 -15.73
N ALA A 204 -11.95 8.21 -16.30
CA ALA A 204 -11.25 7.08 -15.67
C ALA A 204 -10.44 7.55 -14.44
N TRP A 205 -9.73 8.67 -14.58
CA TRP A 205 -8.99 9.29 -13.46
C TRP A 205 -9.91 9.74 -12.33
N LEU A 206 -11.01 10.43 -12.64
CA LEU A 206 -12.02 10.83 -11.66
C LEU A 206 -12.61 9.62 -10.92
N THR A 207 -12.88 8.54 -11.64
CA THR A 207 -13.38 7.29 -11.04
C THR A 207 -12.34 6.67 -10.13
N SER A 208 -11.07 6.65 -10.53
CA SER A 208 -9.98 6.17 -9.68
C SER A 208 -9.87 6.99 -8.40
N VAL A 209 -9.95 8.33 -8.49
CA VAL A 209 -9.96 9.22 -7.31
C VAL A 209 -11.18 8.96 -6.43
N ALA A 210 -12.36 8.78 -7.02
CA ALA A 210 -13.60 8.49 -6.30
C ALA A 210 -13.57 7.13 -5.57
N ILE A 211 -12.72 6.20 -6.00
CA ILE A 211 -12.47 4.94 -5.29
C ILE A 211 -11.44 5.15 -4.17
N VAL A 212 -10.30 5.76 -4.50
CA VAL A 212 -9.13 5.87 -3.62
C VAL A 212 -9.39 6.81 -2.45
N LEU A 213 -10.02 7.97 -2.67
CA LEU A 213 -10.21 8.99 -1.64
C LEU A 213 -11.09 8.48 -0.48
N PRO A 214 -12.28 7.87 -0.73
CA PRO A 214 -13.05 7.24 0.33
C PRO A 214 -12.35 6.04 0.95
N ALA A 215 -11.54 5.29 0.19
CA ALA A 215 -10.75 4.20 0.76
C ALA A 215 -9.77 4.70 1.83
N VAL A 216 -9.02 5.79 1.54
CA VAL A 216 -8.16 6.46 2.53
C VAL A 216 -8.97 6.91 3.74
N ALA A 217 -10.16 7.51 3.54
CA ALA A 217 -11.02 7.97 4.63
C ALA A 217 -11.50 6.81 5.51
N VAL A 218 -12.01 5.72 4.91
CA VAL A 218 -12.45 4.51 5.62
C VAL A 218 -11.31 3.92 6.45
N GLY A 219 -10.12 3.77 5.84
CA GLY A 219 -8.96 3.26 6.57
C GLY A 219 -8.54 4.19 7.72
N TYR A 220 -8.59 5.50 7.53
CA TYR A 220 -8.26 6.45 8.58
C TYR A 220 -9.28 6.42 9.73
N LEU A 221 -10.57 6.29 9.44
CA LEU A 221 -11.63 6.24 10.45
C LEU A 221 -11.60 4.94 11.25
N LEU A 222 -11.30 3.82 10.60
CA LEU A 222 -11.33 2.49 11.22
C LEU A 222 -10.00 2.07 11.86
N GLY A 223 -8.91 2.81 11.63
CA GLY A 223 -7.58 2.45 12.11
C GLY A 223 -7.33 2.65 13.60
N GLY A 224 -8.37 2.73 14.44
CA GLY A 224 -8.26 2.75 15.90
C GLY A 224 -8.05 4.13 16.53
N PRO A 225 -7.74 4.21 17.83
CA PRO A 225 -7.64 5.49 18.55
C PRO A 225 -6.33 6.25 18.26
N HIS A 226 -5.24 5.54 17.96
CA HIS A 226 -3.92 6.13 17.73
C HIS A 226 -3.78 6.69 16.32
N ARG A 227 -3.14 7.85 16.16
CA ARG A 227 -2.99 8.51 14.86
C ARG A 227 -2.12 7.70 13.91
N GLU A 228 -1.14 6.99 14.46
CA GLU A 228 -0.19 6.13 13.75
C GLU A 228 -0.92 4.98 13.07
N THR A 229 -1.78 4.26 13.81
CA THR A 229 -2.54 3.14 13.27
C THR A 229 -3.58 3.59 12.24
N ARG A 230 -4.19 4.77 12.41
CA ARG A 230 -5.08 5.39 11.41
C ARG A 230 -4.35 5.67 10.09
N SER A 231 -3.18 6.29 10.14
CA SER A 231 -2.37 6.56 8.94
C SER A 231 -1.94 5.27 8.24
N VAL A 232 -1.54 4.25 9.00
CA VAL A 232 -1.17 2.95 8.45
C VAL A 232 -2.36 2.31 7.73
N LEU A 233 -3.52 2.19 8.38
CA LEU A 233 -4.68 1.55 7.74
C LEU A 233 -5.16 2.33 6.51
N ALA A 234 -5.18 3.67 6.57
CA ALA A 234 -5.51 4.53 5.44
C ALA A 234 -4.61 4.27 4.22
N ALA A 235 -3.31 4.05 4.46
CA ALA A 235 -2.38 3.66 3.41
C ALA A 235 -2.70 2.26 2.86
N PHE A 236 -2.90 1.24 3.71
CA PHE A 236 -3.24 -0.12 3.26
C PHE A 236 -4.56 -0.23 2.50
N THR A 237 -5.53 0.62 2.79
CA THR A 237 -6.82 0.63 2.07
C THR A 237 -6.70 1.17 0.65
N ALA A 238 -5.76 2.09 0.41
CA ALA A 238 -5.57 2.77 -0.86
C ALA A 238 -4.43 2.19 -1.70
N LEU A 239 -3.25 2.04 -1.09
CA LEU A 239 -2.06 1.46 -1.70
C LEU A 239 -2.21 -0.06 -1.70
N ARG A 240 -2.68 -0.55 -2.83
CA ARG A 240 -2.83 -1.97 -3.14
C ARG A 240 -1.53 -2.53 -3.70
N PHE A 241 -1.40 -3.85 -3.76
CA PHE A 241 -0.18 -4.54 -4.15
C PHE A 241 -0.06 -4.69 -5.68
N PRO A 242 0.74 -3.87 -6.38
CA PRO A 242 0.67 -3.82 -7.85
C PRO A 242 1.18 -5.11 -8.52
N ALA A 243 2.09 -5.85 -7.88
CA ALA A 243 2.55 -7.13 -8.45
C ALA A 243 1.44 -8.19 -8.49
N LEU A 244 0.54 -8.22 -7.51
CA LEU A 244 -0.64 -9.09 -7.60
C LEU A 244 -1.56 -8.65 -8.74
N ALA A 245 -1.78 -7.35 -8.90
CA ALA A 245 -2.57 -6.82 -10.02
C ALA A 245 -1.96 -7.24 -11.38
N PHE A 246 -0.64 -7.11 -11.55
CA PHE A 246 0.04 -7.55 -12.77
C PHE A 246 0.05 -9.07 -12.96
N LEU A 247 0.11 -9.86 -11.89
CA LEU A 247 -0.04 -11.31 -11.97
C LEU A 247 -1.41 -11.68 -12.54
N ILE A 248 -2.47 -11.05 -12.04
CA ILE A 248 -3.84 -11.28 -12.53
C ILE A 248 -3.95 -10.84 -13.99
N LEU A 249 -3.46 -9.65 -14.32
CA LEU A 249 -3.46 -9.16 -15.71
C LEU A 249 -2.75 -10.13 -16.66
N ALA A 250 -1.64 -10.72 -16.24
CA ALA A 250 -0.90 -11.69 -17.05
C ALA A 250 -1.69 -12.99 -17.33
N GLN A 251 -2.75 -13.28 -16.57
CA GLN A 251 -3.67 -14.40 -16.82
C GLN A 251 -4.90 -14.00 -17.65
N THR A 252 -5.08 -12.71 -17.97
CA THR A 252 -6.25 -12.19 -18.70
C THR A 252 -5.93 -11.91 -20.17
N ALA A 253 -6.87 -12.17 -21.08
CA ALA A 253 -6.72 -11.88 -22.50
C ALA A 253 -6.50 -10.37 -22.80
N TYR A 254 -7.03 -9.50 -21.94
CA TYR A 254 -6.93 -8.04 -22.03
C TYR A 254 -5.78 -7.44 -21.18
N GLY A 255 -4.87 -8.27 -20.67
CA GLY A 255 -3.84 -7.87 -19.71
C GLY A 255 -2.94 -6.71 -20.17
N ARG A 256 -2.56 -6.70 -21.46
CA ARG A 256 -1.76 -5.60 -22.03
C ARG A 256 -2.54 -4.29 -22.11
N SER A 257 -3.82 -4.36 -22.47
CA SER A 257 -4.67 -3.18 -22.65
C SER A 257 -5.07 -2.56 -21.31
N ALA A 258 -5.25 -3.36 -20.25
CA ALA A 258 -5.59 -2.88 -18.91
C ALA A 258 -4.36 -2.50 -18.05
N THR A 259 -3.13 -2.73 -18.52
CA THR A 259 -1.89 -2.32 -17.83
C THR A 259 -1.86 -0.82 -17.45
N PRO A 260 -2.21 0.12 -18.35
CA PRO A 260 -2.27 1.55 -18.00
C PRO A 260 -3.26 1.87 -16.89
N VAL A 261 -4.34 1.09 -16.73
CA VAL A 261 -5.35 1.30 -15.69
C VAL A 261 -4.80 0.97 -14.30
N VAL A 262 -4.03 -0.12 -14.18
CA VAL A 262 -3.33 -0.46 -12.92
C VAL A 262 -2.30 0.62 -12.57
N LEU A 263 -1.54 1.09 -13.56
CA LEU A 263 -0.58 2.18 -13.37
C LEU A 263 -1.27 3.48 -12.93
N MET A 264 -2.38 3.83 -13.57
CA MET A 264 -3.22 4.96 -13.18
C MET A 264 -3.71 4.83 -11.73
N TYR A 265 -4.18 3.66 -11.32
CA TYR A 265 -4.61 3.41 -9.94
C TYR A 265 -3.47 3.61 -8.94
N VAL A 266 -2.26 3.08 -9.24
CA VAL A 266 -1.07 3.26 -8.40
C VAL A 266 -0.70 4.73 -8.27
N LEU A 267 -0.65 5.47 -9.39
CA LEU A 267 -0.36 6.90 -9.40
C LEU A 267 -1.39 7.69 -8.59
N THR A 268 -2.67 7.38 -8.77
CA THR A 268 -3.78 8.01 -8.03
C THR A 268 -3.66 7.73 -6.54
N SER A 269 -3.36 6.49 -6.16
CA SER A 269 -3.18 6.09 -4.76
C SER A 269 -2.01 6.80 -4.10
N LEU A 270 -0.86 6.87 -4.78
CA LEU A 270 0.31 7.61 -4.30
C LEU A 270 0.03 9.11 -4.15
N ALA A 271 -0.65 9.71 -5.13
CA ALA A 271 -1.00 11.13 -5.11
C ALA A 271 -1.97 11.45 -3.97
N VAL A 272 -3.07 10.69 -3.82
CA VAL A 272 -4.08 10.94 -2.78
C VAL A 272 -3.52 10.68 -1.38
N VAL A 273 -2.80 9.59 -1.16
CA VAL A 273 -2.19 9.31 0.15
C VAL A 273 -1.12 10.36 0.48
N GLY A 274 -0.26 10.71 -0.48
CA GLY A 274 0.75 11.75 -0.31
C GLY A 274 0.15 13.12 0.02
N LEU A 275 -0.90 13.53 -0.71
CA LEU A 275 -1.61 14.79 -0.50
C LEU A 275 -2.28 14.82 0.88
N THR A 276 -3.00 13.76 1.26
CA THR A 276 -3.69 13.71 2.57
C THR A 276 -2.71 13.71 3.74
N GLU A 277 -1.54 13.05 3.62
CA GLU A 277 -0.46 13.15 4.62
C GLU A 277 0.16 14.56 4.65
N ALA A 278 0.41 15.20 3.50
CA ALA A 278 0.98 16.54 3.42
C ALA A 278 0.06 17.60 4.04
N LEU A 279 -1.24 17.57 3.71
CA LEU A 279 -2.25 18.46 4.28
C LEU A 279 -2.34 18.31 5.79
N ARG A 280 -2.28 17.07 6.31
CA ARG A 280 -2.28 16.82 7.76
C ARG A 280 -1.03 17.35 8.44
N LYS A 281 0.15 17.16 7.85
CA LYS A 281 1.42 17.72 8.37
C LYS A 281 1.36 19.25 8.40
N ALA A 282 0.84 19.90 7.36
CA ALA A 282 0.67 21.35 7.32
C ALA A 282 -0.30 21.84 8.41
N TRP A 283 -1.44 21.17 8.58
CA TRP A 283 -2.44 21.51 9.60
C TRP A 283 -1.89 21.36 11.02
N THR A 284 -1.23 20.23 11.31
CA THR A 284 -0.62 19.99 12.63
C THR A 284 0.53 20.96 12.95
N LYS A 285 1.33 21.37 11.96
CA LYS A 285 2.37 22.38 12.16
C LYS A 285 1.77 23.74 12.53
N ARG A 286 0.63 24.10 11.93
CA ARG A 286 -0.09 25.37 12.20
C ARG A 286 -0.77 25.43 13.57
N HIS A 287 -1.11 24.29 14.16
CA HIS A 287 -1.84 24.21 15.44
C HIS A 287 -1.03 23.68 16.63
N ARG A 288 0.31 23.61 16.52
CA ARG A 288 1.16 23.45 17.70
C ARG A 288 1.23 24.79 18.43
N LEU A 289 0.57 24.89 19.58
CA LEU A 289 0.77 26.00 20.52
C LEU A 289 2.28 26.07 20.85
N PRO A 290 2.90 27.27 20.88
CA PRO A 290 4.25 27.39 21.42
C PRO A 290 4.27 26.82 22.85
N PRO A 291 5.37 26.17 23.28
CA PRO A 291 5.50 25.77 24.67
C PRO A 291 5.21 27.00 25.52
N ARG A 292 4.27 26.90 26.48
CA ARG A 292 4.22 27.90 27.55
C ARG A 292 5.60 27.88 28.19
N GLU A 293 6.36 28.94 28.00
CA GLU A 293 7.49 29.23 28.87
C GLU A 293 6.93 29.16 30.29
N VAL A 294 7.31 28.12 31.01
CA VAL A 294 7.20 28.16 32.46
C VAL A 294 8.16 29.28 32.84
N GLN A 295 7.61 30.47 33.09
CA GLN A 295 8.29 31.50 33.82
C GLN A 295 8.69 30.85 35.15
N HIS A 296 9.93 30.37 35.24
CA HIS A 296 10.64 30.35 36.50
C HIS A 296 10.90 31.82 36.81
N GLY A 297 9.86 32.48 37.35
CA GLY A 297 9.99 33.76 37.99
C GLY A 297 10.89 33.56 39.19
N GLU A 298 12.05 34.19 39.11
CA GLU A 298 12.83 34.67 40.23
C GLU A 298 11.89 35.45 41.18
N GLU A 299 11.46 34.80 42.26
CA GLU A 299 11.29 35.45 43.56
C GLU A 299 12.49 34.95 44.38
N ALA A 300 13.68 35.55 44.25
CA ALA A 300 14.12 36.73 45.01
C ALA A 300 13.62 36.62 46.46
N GLU A 301 14.42 36.08 47.38
CA GLU A 301 15.33 36.90 48.21
C GLU A 301 14.72 38.26 48.57
N ALA A 302 13.74 38.24 49.48
CA ALA A 302 13.51 39.30 50.47
C ALA A 302 12.39 38.84 51.41
N PHE A 303 12.75 38.23 52.55
CA PHE A 303 12.27 38.52 53.91
C PHE A 303 12.85 37.49 54.89
#